data_AF-A0A3R7EJM5-F1
#
_entry.id   AF-A0A3R7EJM5-F1
#
_cell.length_a   1.000
_cell.length_b   1.000
_cell.length_c   1.000
_cell.angle_alpha   90.00
_cell.angle_beta   90.00
_cell.angle_gamma   90.00
#
_symmetry.space_group_name_H-M   'P 1'
#
loop_
_entity.id
_entity.type
_entity.pdbx_description
1 polymer ?
#
loop_
_entity_poly.entity_id
_entity_poly.type
_entity_poly.pdbx_seq_one_letter_code
_entity_poly.pdbx_strand_id
1 'polypeptide(L)'
;MIVELSLGVMNVIQDYEVKISQFENLLQRITTDMTSSVVLEKMVPSEVWRQSQRDVTLLRDLAKQLKDFMLLLKPERAPTIKRHVEALLKPLSNFEDILLRKSEGSPADSRVALDELRRAAIEGSNFLDLAKEIRDNPSEMISTLFRLKEVYDAKEYLSAVSIPEATFVRFEGLKKEIKNLRLSIVNMERALKDLKNGLDMVSAELSKFRPLSEGETQEEPGSSSFSAGKNEESE
;
A
#
# COMPACT_ATOMS: atom_id res chain seq x y z
N MET A 1 -2.11 19.87 15.25
CA MET A 1 -2.79 19.52 13.98
C MET A 1 -1.90 18.57 13.16
N ILE A 2 -1.40 17.50 13.78
CA ILE A 2 -0.47 16.53 13.14
C ILE A 2 -0.94 15.08 13.40
N VAL A 3 -1.88 14.87 14.32
CA VAL A 3 -2.36 13.53 14.72
C VAL A 3 -3.38 12.94 13.73
N GLU A 4 -3.96 13.73 12.82
CA GLU A 4 -5.07 13.26 11.95
C GLU A 4 -4.63 12.44 10.72
N LEU A 5 -3.35 12.46 10.32
CA LEU A 5 -2.94 11.89 9.04
C LEU A 5 -2.57 10.40 9.11
N SER A 6 -1.86 9.95 10.16
CA SER A 6 -1.64 8.52 10.43
C SER A 6 -2.93 7.77 10.79
N LEU A 7 -3.95 8.48 11.31
CA LEU A 7 -5.27 7.89 11.53
C LEU A 7 -5.94 7.47 10.23
N GLY A 8 -5.71 8.17 9.11
CA GLY A 8 -6.57 8.07 7.93
C GLY A 8 -6.61 6.70 7.23
N VAL A 9 -5.61 5.84 7.38
CA VAL A 9 -5.55 4.51 6.72
C VAL A 9 -6.12 3.40 7.60
N MET A 10 -5.73 3.33 8.88
CA MET A 10 -6.40 2.47 9.87
C MET A 10 -7.89 2.81 9.98
N ASN A 11 -8.23 4.10 9.83
CA ASN A 11 -9.61 4.56 9.85
C ASN A 11 -10.43 3.99 8.69
N VAL A 12 -9.87 3.83 7.48
CA VAL A 12 -10.65 3.31 6.32
C VAL A 12 -11.08 1.86 6.51
N ILE A 13 -10.19 0.97 6.97
CA ILE A 13 -10.54 -0.44 7.18
C ILE A 13 -11.47 -0.59 8.39
N GLN A 14 -11.21 0.15 9.46
CA GLN A 14 -12.04 0.13 10.66
C GLN A 14 -13.43 0.72 10.40
N ASP A 15 -13.51 1.85 9.69
CA ASP A 15 -14.78 2.46 9.25
C ASP A 15 -15.56 1.47 8.38
N TYR A 16 -14.88 0.79 7.45
CA TYR A 16 -15.51 -0.21 6.61
C TYR A 16 -16.11 -1.37 7.42
N GLU A 17 -15.39 -1.87 8.43
CA GLU A 17 -15.88 -2.92 9.33
C GLU A 17 -17.09 -2.47 10.16
N VAL A 18 -17.07 -1.23 10.65
CA VAL A 18 -18.22 -0.61 11.32
C VAL A 18 -19.42 -0.52 10.36
N LYS A 19 -19.21 -0.14 9.10
CA LYS A 19 -20.28 -0.09 8.10
C LYS A 19 -20.84 -1.46 7.75
N ILE A 20 -20.01 -2.49 7.63
CA ILE A 20 -20.45 -3.88 7.44
C ILE A 20 -21.36 -4.28 8.59
N SER A 21 -20.93 -4.04 9.83
CA SER A 21 -21.69 -4.38 11.03
C SER A 21 -23.02 -3.62 11.12
N GLN A 22 -23.03 -2.32 10.80
CA GLN A 22 -24.23 -1.50 10.75
C GLN A 22 -25.23 -2.01 9.71
N PHE A 23 -24.73 -2.37 8.52
CA PHE A 23 -25.54 -2.89 7.43
C PHE A 23 -26.14 -4.26 7.78
N GLU A 24 -25.33 -5.18 8.32
CA GLU A 24 -25.76 -6.51 8.74
C GLU A 24 -26.86 -6.45 9.82
N ASN A 25 -26.65 -5.65 10.87
CA ASN A 25 -27.64 -5.47 11.93
C ASN A 25 -28.96 -4.89 11.40
N LEU A 26 -28.87 -3.92 10.47
CA LEU A 26 -30.05 -3.33 9.85
C LEU A 26 -30.80 -4.33 8.97
N LEU A 27 -30.07 -5.09 8.15
CA LEU A 27 -30.64 -6.12 7.28
C LEU A 27 -31.35 -7.20 8.09
N GLN A 28 -30.74 -7.65 9.19
CA GLN A 28 -31.33 -8.61 10.10
C GLN A 28 -32.61 -8.06 10.77
N ARG A 29 -32.59 -6.79 11.19
CA ARG A 29 -33.77 -6.12 11.76
C ARG A 29 -34.92 -6.08 10.76
N ILE A 30 -34.67 -5.58 9.54
CA ILE A 30 -35.68 -5.52 8.47
C ILE A 30 -36.25 -6.91 8.18
N THR A 31 -35.39 -7.93 8.12
CA THR A 31 -35.81 -9.31 7.87
C THR A 31 -36.68 -9.86 9.01
N THR A 32 -36.33 -9.55 10.26
CA THR A 32 -37.07 -9.95 11.46
C THR A 32 -38.45 -9.26 11.50
N ASP A 33 -38.49 -7.95 11.23
CA ASP A 33 -39.73 -7.18 11.23
C ASP A 33 -40.68 -7.67 10.13
N MET A 34 -40.12 -7.98 8.94
CA MET A 34 -40.88 -8.50 7.81
C MET A 34 -41.44 -9.91 8.04
N THR A 35 -40.70 -10.78 8.72
CA THR A 35 -41.17 -12.14 9.05
C THR A 35 -42.14 -12.15 10.22
N SER A 36 -42.01 -11.21 11.16
CA SER A 36 -42.84 -11.11 12.36
C SER A 36 -44.16 -10.39 12.12
N SER A 37 -44.26 -9.54 11.08
CA SER A 37 -45.41 -8.66 10.87
C SER A 37 -46.36 -9.14 9.77
N VAL A 38 -47.17 -10.15 10.08
CA VAL A 38 -48.42 -10.44 9.32
C VAL A 38 -49.34 -9.21 9.26
N VAL A 39 -49.14 -8.23 10.16
CA VAL A 39 -49.87 -6.97 10.22
C VAL A 39 -49.50 -6.04 9.05
N LEU A 40 -48.22 -5.98 8.62
CA LEU A 40 -47.82 -5.12 7.49
C LEU A 40 -48.53 -5.50 6.18
N GLU A 41 -48.77 -6.81 5.98
CA GLU A 41 -49.48 -7.31 4.79
C GLU A 41 -50.97 -6.96 4.75
N LYS A 42 -51.54 -6.52 5.89
CA LYS A 42 -52.94 -6.09 6.02
C LYS A 42 -53.10 -4.58 6.04
N MET A 43 -52.00 -3.84 6.16
CA MET A 43 -51.99 -2.38 6.19
C MET A 43 -52.13 -1.79 4.79
N VAL A 44 -52.59 -0.53 4.75
CA VAL A 44 -52.57 0.29 3.53
C VAL A 44 -51.14 0.76 3.22
N PRO A 45 -50.81 1.03 1.95
CA PRO A 45 -49.44 1.35 1.54
C PRO A 45 -48.80 2.54 2.27
N SER A 46 -49.57 3.59 2.57
CA SER A 46 -49.10 4.75 3.34
C SER A 46 -48.61 4.42 4.75
N GLU A 47 -49.28 3.49 5.43
CA GLU A 47 -48.91 3.05 6.78
C GLU A 47 -47.65 2.17 6.74
N VAL A 48 -47.56 1.26 5.77
CA VAL A 48 -46.36 0.44 5.53
C VAL A 48 -45.15 1.33 5.25
N TRP A 49 -45.32 2.36 4.42
CA TRP A 49 -44.24 3.31 4.14
C TRP A 49 -43.80 4.04 5.40
N ARG A 50 -44.75 4.61 6.17
CA ARG A 50 -44.44 5.33 7.42
C ARG A 50 -43.62 4.49 8.40
N GLN A 51 -43.92 3.19 8.50
CA GLN A 51 -43.23 2.30 9.44
C GLN A 51 -41.85 1.85 8.93
N SER A 52 -41.72 1.65 7.62
CA SER A 52 -40.51 1.10 6.97
C SER A 52 -39.52 2.16 6.49
N GLN A 53 -39.96 3.40 6.28
CA GLN A 53 -39.21 4.46 5.58
C GLN A 53 -37.81 4.66 6.15
N ARG A 54 -37.70 4.81 7.48
CA ARG A 54 -36.43 5.08 8.15
C ARG A 54 -35.39 4.00 7.85
N ASP A 55 -35.79 2.74 7.97
CA ASP A 55 -34.89 1.60 7.84
C ASP A 55 -34.53 1.35 6.38
N VAL A 56 -35.47 1.54 5.45
CA VAL A 56 -35.22 1.46 4.00
C VAL A 56 -34.28 2.57 3.52
N THR A 57 -34.47 3.81 3.97
CA THR A 57 -33.56 4.92 3.66
C THR A 57 -32.17 4.65 4.22
N LEU A 58 -32.07 4.22 5.47
CA LEU A 58 -30.77 3.91 6.08
C LEU A 58 -30.05 2.75 5.36
N LEU A 59 -30.80 1.71 4.95
CA LEU A 59 -30.24 0.56 4.22
C LEU A 59 -29.66 0.99 2.88
N ARG A 60 -30.38 1.86 2.16
CA ARG A 60 -29.94 2.46 0.90
C ARG A 60 -28.65 3.27 1.07
N ASP A 61 -28.56 4.09 2.12
CA ASP A 61 -27.40 4.93 2.35
C ASP A 61 -26.18 4.11 2.77
N LEU A 62 -26.37 3.10 3.63
CA LEU A 62 -25.30 2.16 4.00
C LEU A 62 -24.83 1.35 2.79
N ALA A 63 -25.74 0.91 1.91
CA ALA A 63 -25.38 0.20 0.68
C ALA A 63 -24.47 1.06 -0.23
N LYS A 64 -24.78 2.35 -0.38
CA LYS A 64 -23.96 3.29 -1.15
C LYS A 64 -22.59 3.50 -0.50
N GLN A 65 -22.55 3.70 0.81
CA GLN A 65 -21.29 3.87 1.56
C GLN A 65 -20.40 2.62 1.43
N LEU A 66 -20.97 1.42 1.64
CA LEU A 66 -20.25 0.17 1.47
C LEU A 66 -19.72 0.00 0.05
N LYS A 67 -20.52 0.32 -0.97
CA LYS A 67 -20.06 0.30 -2.37
C LYS A 67 -18.85 1.21 -2.57
N ASP A 68 -18.84 2.40 -2.01
CA ASP A 68 -17.70 3.33 -2.13
C ASP A 68 -16.44 2.77 -1.45
N PHE A 69 -16.56 2.19 -0.25
CA PHE A 69 -15.45 1.48 0.41
C PHE A 69 -14.96 0.27 -0.39
N MET A 70 -15.87 -0.55 -0.90
CA MET A 70 -15.53 -1.74 -1.70
C MET A 70 -14.77 -1.37 -2.97
N LEU A 71 -15.16 -0.27 -3.63
CA LEU A 71 -14.46 0.24 -4.81
C LEU A 71 -13.07 0.78 -4.48
N LEU A 72 -12.89 1.34 -3.29
CA LEU A 72 -11.58 1.80 -2.80
C LEU A 72 -10.67 0.62 -2.45
N LEU A 73 -11.19 -0.38 -1.75
CA LEU A 73 -10.43 -1.52 -1.24
C LEU A 73 -10.17 -2.60 -2.30
N LYS A 74 -11.10 -2.77 -3.26
CA LYS A 74 -11.03 -3.80 -4.30
C LYS A 74 -11.51 -3.29 -5.66
N PRO A 75 -10.83 -2.28 -6.25
CA PRO A 75 -11.23 -1.67 -7.51
C PRO A 75 -11.27 -2.66 -8.68
N GLU A 76 -10.48 -3.73 -8.66
CA GLU A 76 -10.47 -4.76 -9.69
C GLU A 76 -11.82 -5.49 -9.83
N ARG A 77 -12.65 -5.50 -8.77
CA ARG A 77 -14.01 -6.08 -8.79
C ARG A 77 -15.10 -5.04 -9.01
N ALA A 78 -14.76 -3.82 -9.43
CA ALA A 78 -15.72 -2.74 -9.67
C ALA A 78 -17.00 -3.14 -10.45
N PRO A 79 -16.94 -3.88 -11.58
CA PRO A 79 -18.17 -4.27 -12.28
C PRO A 79 -19.05 -5.20 -11.44
N THR A 80 -18.46 -6.12 -10.68
CA THR A 80 -19.19 -7.01 -9.77
C THR A 80 -19.83 -6.21 -8.63
N ILE A 81 -19.06 -5.32 -7.98
CA ILE A 81 -19.54 -4.47 -6.88
C ILE A 81 -20.76 -3.64 -7.33
N LYS A 82 -20.66 -3.00 -8.51
CA LYS A 82 -21.75 -2.20 -9.09
C LYS A 82 -22.99 -3.05 -9.36
N ARG A 83 -22.83 -4.24 -9.94
CA ARG A 83 -23.95 -5.15 -10.19
C ARG A 83 -24.66 -5.57 -8.91
N HIS A 84 -23.93 -5.92 -7.85
CA HIS A 84 -24.54 -6.35 -6.59
C HIS A 84 -25.26 -5.20 -5.88
N VAL A 85 -24.67 -4.00 -5.82
CA VAL A 85 -25.36 -2.86 -5.20
C VAL A 85 -26.60 -2.46 -6.01
N GLU A 86 -26.57 -2.54 -7.34
CA GLU A 86 -27.73 -2.27 -8.18
C GLU A 86 -28.84 -3.31 -7.98
N ALA A 87 -28.48 -4.60 -7.82
CA ALA A 87 -29.42 -5.67 -7.53
C ALA A 87 -30.14 -5.46 -6.19
N LEU A 88 -29.48 -4.85 -5.20
CA LEU A 88 -30.08 -4.43 -3.94
C LEU A 88 -30.92 -3.16 -4.07
N LEU A 89 -30.40 -2.13 -4.73
CA LEU A 89 -31.04 -0.81 -4.78
C LEU A 89 -32.30 -0.80 -5.64
N LYS A 90 -32.35 -1.59 -6.72
CA LYS A 90 -33.49 -1.59 -7.64
C LYS A 90 -34.79 -2.08 -6.97
N PRO A 91 -34.83 -3.22 -6.26
CA PRO A 91 -36.01 -3.63 -5.50
C PRO A 91 -36.40 -2.64 -4.39
N LEU A 92 -35.42 -1.99 -3.73
CA LEU A 92 -35.73 -0.93 -2.74
C LEU A 92 -36.40 0.29 -3.37
N SER A 93 -35.99 0.69 -4.58
CA SER A 93 -36.66 1.77 -5.32
C SER A 93 -38.06 1.34 -5.75
N ASN A 94 -38.23 0.11 -6.24
CA ASN A 94 -39.55 -0.42 -6.60
C ASN A 94 -40.51 -0.45 -5.40
N PHE A 95 -40.02 -0.87 -4.23
CA PHE A 95 -40.77 -0.87 -2.97
C PHE A 95 -41.33 0.52 -2.67
N GLU A 96 -40.46 1.53 -2.69
CA GLU A 96 -40.83 2.93 -2.46
C GLU A 96 -41.83 3.43 -3.52
N ASP A 97 -41.57 3.15 -4.81
CA ASP A 97 -42.44 3.57 -5.91
C ASP A 97 -43.85 2.98 -5.82
N ILE A 98 -43.98 1.71 -5.44
CA ILE A 98 -45.28 1.04 -5.29
C ILE A 98 -46.07 1.70 -4.17
N LEU A 99 -45.43 1.93 -3.01
CA LEU A 99 -46.10 2.49 -1.85
C LEU A 99 -46.51 3.95 -2.05
N LEU A 100 -45.68 4.75 -2.72
CA LEU A 100 -45.97 6.17 -2.98
C LEU A 100 -47.03 6.36 -4.08
N ARG A 101 -46.99 5.57 -5.16
CA ARG A 101 -47.98 5.67 -6.26
C ARG A 101 -49.36 5.21 -5.86
N LYS A 102 -49.45 4.27 -4.92
CA LYS A 102 -50.71 3.67 -4.45
C LYS A 102 -50.93 3.93 -2.97
N SER A 103 -50.67 5.15 -2.50
CA SER A 103 -50.77 5.56 -1.08
C SER A 103 -52.10 5.17 -0.40
N GLU A 104 -53.23 5.30 -1.11
CA GLU A 104 -54.58 4.88 -0.66
C GLU A 104 -55.03 3.55 -1.29
N GLY A 105 -54.06 2.78 -1.78
CA GLY A 105 -54.28 1.49 -2.43
C GLY A 105 -54.75 0.40 -1.47
N SER A 106 -55.01 -0.77 -2.04
CA SER A 106 -55.48 -1.91 -1.28
C SER A 106 -54.32 -2.58 -0.51
N PRO A 107 -54.61 -3.39 0.53
CA PRO A 107 -53.60 -4.24 1.16
C PRO A 107 -52.89 -5.22 0.19
N ALA A 108 -53.46 -5.48 -1.00
CA ALA A 108 -52.78 -6.26 -2.02
C ALA A 108 -51.56 -5.52 -2.61
N ASP A 109 -51.63 -4.19 -2.72
CA ASP A 109 -50.51 -3.36 -3.18
C ASP A 109 -49.37 -3.35 -2.15
N SER A 110 -49.70 -3.34 -0.86
CA SER A 110 -48.73 -3.50 0.24
C SER A 110 -48.00 -4.85 0.16
N ARG A 111 -48.70 -5.94 -0.17
CA ARG A 111 -48.07 -7.26 -0.33
C ARG A 111 -47.05 -7.28 -1.48
N VAL A 112 -47.40 -6.70 -2.63
CA VAL A 112 -46.49 -6.59 -3.77
C VAL A 112 -45.26 -5.75 -3.42
N ALA A 113 -45.43 -4.64 -2.69
CA ALA A 113 -44.30 -3.88 -2.20
C ALA A 113 -43.41 -4.73 -1.27
N LEU A 114 -43.99 -5.39 -0.27
CA LEU A 114 -43.24 -6.23 0.67
C LEU A 114 -42.48 -7.37 -0.04
N ASP A 115 -42.96 -7.89 -1.16
CA ASP A 115 -42.21 -8.85 -1.99
C ASP A 115 -40.94 -8.23 -2.62
N GLU A 116 -40.99 -6.96 -3.04
CA GLU A 116 -39.79 -6.24 -3.48
C GLU A 116 -38.83 -5.98 -2.31
N LEU A 117 -39.34 -5.72 -1.10
CA LEU A 117 -38.51 -5.61 0.11
C LEU A 117 -37.85 -6.95 0.48
N ARG A 118 -38.57 -8.07 0.33
CA ARG A 118 -38.00 -9.43 0.48
C ARG A 118 -36.86 -9.67 -0.49
N ARG A 119 -37.06 -9.30 -1.76
CA ARG A 119 -36.03 -9.40 -2.79
C ARG A 119 -34.82 -8.52 -2.43
N ALA A 120 -35.05 -7.28 -1.99
CA ALA A 120 -33.97 -6.42 -1.50
C ALA A 120 -33.21 -7.05 -0.33
N ALA A 121 -33.89 -7.70 0.61
CA ALA A 121 -33.22 -8.34 1.74
C ALA A 121 -32.29 -9.49 1.30
N ILE A 122 -32.74 -10.32 0.35
CA ILE A 122 -31.93 -11.41 -0.22
C ILE A 122 -30.70 -10.83 -0.95
N GLU A 123 -30.90 -9.85 -1.82
CA GLU A 123 -29.78 -9.20 -2.53
C GLU A 123 -28.86 -8.43 -1.60
N GLY A 124 -29.40 -7.91 -0.48
CA GLY A 124 -28.64 -7.31 0.60
C GLY A 124 -27.70 -8.31 1.27
N SER A 125 -28.14 -9.55 1.48
CA SER A 125 -27.27 -10.61 2.01
C SER A 125 -26.16 -10.94 1.02
N ASN A 126 -26.48 -11.10 -0.27
CA ASN A 126 -25.49 -11.35 -1.31
C ASN A 126 -24.45 -10.22 -1.40
N PHE A 127 -24.88 -8.97 -1.23
CA PHE A 127 -24.00 -7.80 -1.21
C PHE A 127 -23.14 -7.75 0.06
N LEU A 128 -23.70 -8.12 1.22
CA LEU A 128 -22.97 -8.22 2.48
C LEU A 128 -21.88 -9.29 2.44
N ASP A 129 -22.17 -10.46 1.86
CA ASP A 129 -21.18 -11.53 1.69
C ASP A 129 -20.02 -11.06 0.82
N LEU A 130 -20.30 -10.35 -0.27
CA LEU A 130 -19.28 -9.72 -1.10
C LEU A 130 -18.48 -8.67 -0.31
N ALA A 131 -19.14 -7.88 0.55
CA ALA A 131 -18.46 -6.89 1.39
C ALA A 131 -17.50 -7.54 2.39
N LYS A 132 -17.91 -8.64 3.04
CA LYS A 132 -17.07 -9.44 3.94
C LYS A 132 -15.90 -10.09 3.19
N GLU A 133 -16.14 -10.63 2.00
CA GLU A 133 -15.07 -11.18 1.16
C GLU A 133 -14.00 -10.12 0.82
N ILE A 134 -14.42 -8.90 0.50
CA ILE A 134 -13.51 -7.78 0.22
C ILE A 134 -12.75 -7.34 1.48
N ARG A 135 -13.39 -7.35 2.65
CA ARG A 135 -12.73 -7.06 3.94
C ARG A 135 -11.63 -8.07 4.22
N ASP A 136 -11.91 -9.35 4.00
CA ASP A 136 -11.00 -10.46 4.31
C ASP A 136 -9.89 -10.58 3.27
N ASN A 137 -10.14 -10.12 2.04
CA ASN A 137 -9.19 -10.17 0.92
C ASN A 137 -9.20 -8.85 0.12
N PRO A 138 -8.66 -7.76 0.69
CA PRO A 138 -8.51 -6.48 -0.03
C PRO A 138 -7.50 -6.62 -1.18
N SER A 139 -7.46 -5.63 -2.07
CA SER A 139 -6.49 -5.62 -3.17
C SER A 139 -5.05 -5.50 -2.65
N GLU A 140 -4.17 -6.42 -3.06
CA GLU A 140 -2.75 -6.43 -2.68
C GLU A 140 -2.04 -5.10 -3.00
N MET A 141 -2.38 -4.50 -4.15
CA MET A 141 -1.85 -3.20 -4.55
C MET A 141 -2.28 -2.10 -3.57
N ILE A 142 -3.56 -2.08 -3.18
CA ILE A 142 -4.09 -1.08 -2.24
C ILE A 142 -3.48 -1.29 -0.85
N SER A 143 -3.37 -2.54 -0.38
CA SER A 143 -2.68 -2.88 0.88
C SER A 143 -1.23 -2.41 0.89
N THR A 144 -0.52 -2.58 -0.22
CA THR A 144 0.86 -2.10 -0.38
C THR A 144 0.93 -0.58 -0.34
N LEU A 145 0.01 0.11 -1.02
CA LEU A 145 -0.06 1.59 -1.00
C LEU A 145 -0.34 2.12 0.41
N PHE A 146 -1.26 1.48 1.13
CA PHE A 146 -1.56 1.83 2.52
C PHE A 146 -0.36 1.64 3.45
N ARG A 147 0.36 0.53 3.32
CA ARG A 147 1.60 0.29 4.07
C ARG A 147 2.69 1.31 3.73
N LEU A 148 2.85 1.64 2.44
CA LEU A 148 3.82 2.65 2.01
C LEU A 148 3.47 4.04 2.58
N LYS A 149 2.19 4.39 2.58
CA LYS A 149 1.70 5.62 3.21
C LYS A 149 1.99 5.62 4.70
N GLU A 150 1.69 4.54 5.42
CA GLU A 150 1.97 4.43 6.84
C GLU A 150 3.47 4.61 7.15
N VAL A 151 4.35 4.01 6.34
CA VAL A 151 5.82 4.19 6.47
C VAL A 151 6.24 5.64 6.16
N TYR A 152 5.61 6.27 5.17
CA TYR A 152 5.89 7.66 4.82
C TYR A 152 5.47 8.62 5.93
N ASP A 153 4.23 8.47 6.39
CA ASP A 153 3.66 9.21 7.51
C ASP A 153 4.58 9.04 8.74
N ALA A 154 4.97 7.81 9.09
CA ALA A 154 5.88 7.55 10.21
C ALA A 154 7.25 8.24 10.09
N LYS A 155 7.81 8.36 8.87
CA LYS A 155 9.06 9.11 8.64
C LYS A 155 8.88 10.61 8.90
N GLU A 156 7.73 11.17 8.54
CA GLU A 156 7.38 12.54 8.84
C GLU A 156 7.17 12.75 10.35
N TYR A 157 6.44 11.84 11.03
CA TYR A 157 6.26 11.88 12.48
C TYR A 157 7.58 11.85 13.25
N LEU A 158 8.52 10.96 12.88
CA LEU A 158 9.83 10.86 13.55
C LEU A 158 10.66 12.15 13.43
N SER A 159 10.45 12.92 12.35
CA SER A 159 11.11 14.22 12.17
C SER A 159 10.47 15.37 12.97
N ALA A 160 9.22 15.19 13.43
CA ALA A 160 8.44 16.20 14.15
C ALA A 160 8.40 16.01 15.68
N VAL A 161 8.93 14.91 16.21
CA VAL A 161 9.00 14.69 17.67
C VAL A 161 10.10 15.56 18.28
N SER A 162 9.72 16.46 19.20
CA SER A 162 10.69 17.20 20.02
C SER A 162 11.44 16.22 20.92
N ILE A 163 12.72 16.01 20.63
CA ILE A 163 13.61 15.22 21.48
C ILE A 163 14.03 16.05 22.71
N PRO A 164 14.18 15.43 23.89
CA PRO A 164 14.71 16.11 25.08
C PRO A 164 16.04 16.81 24.77
N GLU A 165 16.28 17.99 25.37
CA GLU A 165 17.48 18.81 25.13
C GLU A 165 18.77 18.00 25.30
N ALA A 166 18.82 17.13 26.32
CA ALA A 166 19.96 16.25 26.57
C ALA A 166 20.26 15.26 25.43
N THR A 167 19.25 14.88 24.64
CA THR A 167 19.39 14.01 23.46
C THR A 167 19.77 14.82 22.23
N PHE A 168 19.20 16.02 22.07
CA PHE A 168 19.55 16.94 20.99
C PHE A 168 21.03 17.36 21.05
N VAL A 169 21.53 17.73 22.24
CA VAL A 169 22.94 18.07 22.46
C VAL A 169 23.87 16.90 22.12
N ARG A 170 23.48 15.65 22.42
CA ARG A 170 24.26 14.46 22.02
C ARG A 170 24.30 14.28 20.51
N PHE A 171 23.19 14.51 19.81
CA PHE A 171 23.18 14.43 18.34
C PHE A 171 24.01 15.54 17.68
N GLU A 172 23.99 16.76 18.20
CA GLU A 172 24.88 17.82 17.71
C GLU A 172 26.36 17.50 18.02
N GLY A 173 26.66 16.90 19.18
CA GLY A 173 27.98 16.36 19.49
C GLY A 173 28.44 15.30 18.47
N LEU A 174 27.60 14.30 18.22
CA LEU A 174 27.87 13.24 17.23
C LEU A 174 28.07 13.81 15.83
N LYS A 175 27.26 14.79 15.42
CA LYS A 175 27.40 15.48 14.12
C LYS A 175 28.74 16.21 14.00
N LYS A 176 29.23 16.81 15.08
CA LYS A 176 30.55 17.44 15.12
C LYS A 176 31.66 16.39 14.99
N GLU A 177 31.55 15.27 15.69
CA GLU A 177 32.50 14.15 15.57
C GLU A 177 32.55 13.59 14.15
N ILE A 178 31.40 13.39 13.50
CA ILE A 178 31.32 12.94 12.10
C ILE A 178 32.04 13.92 11.16
N LYS A 179 31.87 15.24 11.35
CA LYS A 179 32.58 16.25 10.56
C LYS A 179 34.10 16.17 10.77
N ASN A 180 34.54 16.01 12.01
CA ASN A 180 35.95 15.88 12.34
C ASN A 180 36.55 14.61 11.73
N LEU A 181 35.83 13.50 11.79
CA LEU A 181 36.26 12.23 11.19
C LEU A 181 36.40 12.36 9.67
N ARG A 182 35.43 13.01 8.99
CA ARG A 182 35.53 13.30 7.56
C ARG A 182 36.78 14.11 7.21
N LEU A 183 37.09 15.14 8.01
CA LEU A 183 38.30 15.94 7.80
C LEU A 183 39.57 15.10 8.00
N SER A 184 39.58 14.22 9.01
CA SER A 184 40.69 13.31 9.27
C SER A 184 40.92 12.34 8.11
N ILE A 185 39.84 11.79 7.53
CA ILE A 185 39.90 10.92 6.34
C ILE A 185 40.57 11.66 5.17
N VAL A 186 40.12 12.88 4.86
CA VAL A 186 40.70 13.69 3.77
C VAL A 186 42.18 13.97 3.99
N ASN A 187 42.60 14.20 5.24
CA ASN A 187 44.01 14.41 5.56
C ASN A 187 44.84 13.13 5.41
N MET A 188 44.30 11.99 5.80
CA MET A 188 44.93 10.68 5.60
C MET A 188 45.08 10.33 4.12
N GLU A 189 44.04 10.58 3.32
CA GLU A 189 44.08 10.39 1.86
C GLU A 189 45.20 11.23 1.22
N ARG A 190 45.36 12.48 1.66
CA ARG A 190 46.46 13.34 1.21
C ARG A 190 47.83 12.78 1.60
N ALA A 191 48.01 12.40 2.86
CA ALA A 191 49.27 11.85 3.35
C ALA A 191 49.67 10.55 2.62
N LEU A 192 48.70 9.68 2.33
CA LEU A 192 48.93 8.47 1.53
C LEU A 192 49.33 8.78 0.09
N LYS A 193 48.72 9.81 -0.51
CA LYS A 193 49.10 10.29 -1.84
C LYS A 193 50.53 10.80 -1.87
N ASP A 194 50.92 11.60 -0.89
CA ASP A 194 52.28 12.14 -0.79
C ASP A 194 53.31 11.02 -0.57
N LEU A 195 52.99 10.04 0.27
CA LEU A 195 53.83 8.86 0.49
C LEU A 195 54.02 8.06 -0.80
N LYS A 196 52.95 7.84 -1.57
CA LYS A 196 53.02 7.14 -2.85
C LYS A 196 53.95 7.87 -3.82
N ASN A 197 53.80 9.19 -3.96
CA ASN A 197 54.67 9.98 -4.82
C ASN A 197 56.15 9.88 -4.39
N GLY A 198 56.41 9.89 -3.07
CA GLY A 198 57.75 9.68 -2.53
C GLY A 198 58.32 8.31 -2.86
N LEU A 199 57.52 7.25 -2.77
CA LEU A 199 57.93 5.90 -3.12
C LEU A 199 58.21 5.76 -4.62
N ASP A 200 57.37 6.35 -5.48
CA ASP A 200 57.56 6.35 -6.92
C ASP A 200 58.88 7.06 -7.29
N MET A 201 59.21 8.17 -6.62
CA MET A 201 60.47 8.88 -6.79
C MET A 201 61.68 8.04 -6.35
N VAL A 202 61.60 7.38 -5.19
CA VAL A 202 62.66 6.48 -4.69
C VAL A 202 62.84 5.29 -5.63
N SER A 203 61.75 4.71 -6.13
CA SER A 203 61.79 3.62 -7.11
C SER A 203 62.43 4.08 -8.43
N ALA A 204 62.11 5.29 -8.89
CA ALA A 204 62.73 5.88 -10.07
C ALA A 204 64.24 6.11 -9.85
N GLU A 205 64.65 6.55 -8.67
CA GLU A 205 66.08 6.71 -8.34
C GLU A 205 66.81 5.37 -8.27
N LEU A 206 66.20 4.35 -7.64
CA LEU A 206 66.71 2.98 -7.59
C LEU A 206 66.90 2.38 -8.99
N SER A 207 65.99 2.68 -9.93
CA SER A 207 66.09 2.20 -11.31
C SER A 207 67.27 2.78 -12.11
N LYS A 208 67.90 3.86 -11.62
CA LYS A 208 69.13 4.43 -12.20
C LYS A 208 70.38 3.64 -11.80
N PHE A 209 70.32 2.89 -10.71
CA PHE A 209 71.42 2.01 -10.31
C PHE A 209 71.31 0.70 -11.09
N ARG A 210 72.25 0.48 -12.02
CA ARG A 210 72.44 -0.84 -12.63
C ARG A 210 73.40 -1.68 -11.79
N PRO A 211 73.25 -3.01 -11.77
CA PRO A 211 74.25 -3.88 -11.15
C PRO A 211 75.61 -3.67 -11.85
N LEU A 212 76.69 -3.70 -11.08
CA LEU A 212 78.04 -3.79 -11.61
C LEU A 212 78.13 -5.10 -12.42
N SER A 213 78.40 -4.98 -13.73
CA SER A 213 78.83 -6.11 -14.53
C SER A 213 80.18 -6.56 -13.98
N GLU A 214 80.25 -7.78 -13.44
CA GLU A 214 81.52 -8.40 -13.09
C GLU A 214 82.36 -8.56 -14.37
N GLY A 215 83.49 -7.86 -14.38
CA GLY A 215 84.74 -8.26 -15.02
C GLY A 215 84.73 -8.59 -16.51
N GLU A 216 85.13 -7.61 -17.33
CA GLU A 216 85.95 -7.93 -18.50
C GLU A 216 87.28 -8.53 -18.00
N THR A 217 87.55 -9.79 -18.35
CA THR A 217 88.93 -10.24 -18.57
C THR A 217 89.02 -10.56 -20.06
N GLN A 218 89.74 -9.71 -20.78
CA GLN A 218 90.13 -9.95 -22.17
C GLN A 218 90.99 -11.22 -22.25
N GLU A 219 90.72 -12.06 -23.25
CA GLU A 219 91.73 -12.72 -24.09
C GLU A 219 91.00 -13.36 -25.30
N GLU A 220 91.07 -12.71 -26.46
CA GLU A 220 91.08 -13.41 -27.76
C GLU A 220 92.44 -14.13 -27.92
N PRO A 221 92.66 -15.12 -28.84
CA PRO A 221 91.89 -15.46 -30.05
C PRO A 221 91.73 -16.99 -30.35
N GLY A 222 90.85 -17.39 -31.26
CA GLY A 222 90.90 -18.76 -31.83
C GLY A 222 89.70 -19.29 -32.61
N SER A 223 89.69 -19.04 -33.92
CA SER A 223 89.15 -19.84 -35.05
C SER A 223 88.12 -20.99 -34.88
N SER A 224 87.16 -20.98 -35.81
CA SER A 224 86.38 -22.11 -36.40
C SER A 224 85.20 -22.63 -35.54
N SER A 225 84.01 -23.01 -36.03
CA SER A 225 83.47 -23.26 -37.38
C SER A 225 81.93 -23.38 -37.31
N PHE A 226 81.25 -23.03 -38.40
CA PHE A 226 79.99 -23.55 -38.97
C PHE A 226 78.91 -24.28 -38.10
N SER A 227 77.66 -23.79 -38.17
CA SER A 227 76.41 -24.45 -38.67
C SER A 227 75.18 -23.71 -38.09
N ALA A 228 74.30 -23.04 -38.85
CA ALA A 228 73.35 -23.45 -39.89
C ALA A 228 72.14 -24.28 -39.38
N GLY A 229 70.95 -23.68 -39.42
CA GLY A 229 69.63 -24.35 -39.33
C GLY A 229 68.59 -23.48 -38.61
N LYS A 230 67.83 -22.60 -39.28
CA LYS A 230 66.59 -22.82 -40.06
C LYS A 230 65.31 -23.04 -39.23
N ASN A 231 64.30 -22.24 -39.62
CA ASN A 231 62.86 -22.54 -39.69
C ASN A 231 62.13 -22.66 -38.34
N GLU A 232 60.87 -22.30 -38.15
CA GLU A 232 59.71 -21.86 -38.94
C GLU A 232 58.72 -21.37 -37.86
N GLU A 233 58.04 -20.23 -38.01
CA GLU A 233 56.66 -20.17 -38.51
C GLU A 233 55.66 -20.93 -37.62
N SER A 234 54.74 -20.19 -36.97
CA SER A 234 53.27 -20.37 -37.11
C SER A 234 52.51 -19.91 -35.85
N GLU A 235 51.54 -19.03 -36.13
CA GLU A 235 50.28 -18.70 -35.40
C GLU A 235 50.33 -17.96 -34.06
#